data_AF-A0A2V6K500-F1
#
_entry.id   AF-A0A2V6K500-F1
#
_cell.length_a   1.000
_cell.length_b   1.000
_cell.length_c   1.000
_cell.angle_alpha   90.00
_cell.angle_beta   90.00
_cell.angle_gamma   90.00
#
_symmetry.space_group_name_H-M   'P 1'
#
loop_
_entity.id
_entity.type
_entity.pdbx_description
1 polymer ?
#
loop_
_entity_poly.entity_id
_entity_poly.type
_entity_poly.pdbx_seq_one_letter_code
_entity_poly.pdbx_strand_id
1 'polypeptide(L)'
;MLRKVIDLITSLKLTIICLAAGMALIFAGTLSQVHLGIHEAQQRYFQSFFVWWPPEGRGFKIPIFPGGHLIGAVLLINLIAAHVKRFRWSWRKLGIHLTHAGLIIMLAGGLFTDLFAVESHMRLARGDTKNYSEDMQRAELAVIDTSGDDLDQVTAIPDTVLRHSRVIDH
;
A
#
# COMPACT_ATOMS: atom_id res chain seq x y z
N MET A 1 -18.99 15.15 -25.21
CA MET A 1 -18.21 15.19 -23.95
C MET A 1 -17.16 14.10 -23.85
N LEU A 2 -17.43 12.85 -24.28
CA LEU A 2 -16.50 11.71 -24.17
C LEU A 2 -15.09 11.95 -24.73
N ARG A 3 -14.97 12.59 -25.90
CA ARG A 3 -13.65 12.92 -26.49
C ARG A 3 -12.81 13.83 -25.58
N LYS A 4 -13.43 14.83 -24.93
CA LYS A 4 -12.73 15.74 -24.01
C LYS A 4 -12.21 15.01 -22.76
N VAL A 5 -12.97 14.05 -22.24
CA VAL A 5 -12.55 13.21 -21.11
C VAL A 5 -11.37 12.32 -21.50
N ILE A 6 -11.45 11.67 -22.67
CA ILE A 6 -10.34 10.86 -23.18
C ILE A 6 -9.09 11.72 -23.43
N ASP A 7 -9.24 12.92 -23.98
CA ASP A 7 -8.11 13.82 -24.20
C ASP A 7 -7.49 14.31 -22.89
N LEU A 8 -8.29 14.54 -21.85
CA LEU A 8 -7.80 14.87 -20.51
C LEU A 8 -7.01 13.68 -19.91
N ILE A 9 -7.60 12.48 -19.94
CA ILE A 9 -6.99 11.26 -19.38
C ILE A 9 -5.75 10.85 -20.19
N THR A 10 -5.65 11.16 -21.48
CA THR A 10 -4.47 10.86 -22.32
C THR A 10 -3.45 12.00 -22.41
N SER A 11 -3.63 13.05 -21.60
CA SER A 11 -2.81 14.26 -21.60
C SER A 11 -1.45 14.02 -20.96
N LEU A 12 -0.39 14.52 -21.62
CA LEU A 12 0.97 14.52 -21.08
C LEU A 12 1.10 15.49 -19.89
N LYS A 13 0.29 16.57 -19.88
CA LYS A 13 0.27 17.54 -18.77
C LYS A 13 -0.21 16.87 -17.49
N LEU A 14 -1.19 15.97 -17.58
CA LEU A 14 -1.68 15.20 -16.44
C LEU A 14 -0.57 14.32 -15.88
N THR A 15 0.17 13.60 -16.74
CA THR A 15 1.31 12.78 -16.34
C THR A 15 2.35 13.59 -15.57
N ILE A 16 2.74 14.76 -16.10
CA ILE A 16 3.74 15.64 -15.48
C ILE A 16 3.26 16.13 -14.10
N ILE A 17 1.99 16.54 -13.99
CA ILE A 17 1.41 17.00 -12.72
C ILE A 17 1.40 15.85 -11.71
N CYS A 18 0.99 14.64 -12.10
CA CYS A 18 1.00 13.47 -11.23
C CYS A 18 2.41 13.10 -10.77
N LEU A 19 3.40 13.13 -11.66
CA LEU A 19 4.80 12.86 -11.30
C LEU A 19 5.37 13.90 -10.35
N ALA A 20 5.12 15.18 -10.59
CA ALA A 20 5.54 16.26 -9.71
C ALA A 20 4.85 16.16 -8.33
N ALA A 21 3.55 15.88 -8.31
CA ALA A 21 2.80 15.66 -7.08
C ALA A 21 3.31 14.43 -6.32
N GLY A 22 3.60 13.33 -7.02
CA GLY A 22 4.17 12.12 -6.44
C GLY A 22 5.56 12.36 -5.84
N MET A 23 6.40 13.13 -6.51
CA MET A 23 7.72 13.52 -5.98
C MET A 23 7.60 14.38 -4.71
N ALA A 24 6.67 15.34 -4.68
CA ALA A 24 6.40 16.13 -3.47
C ALA A 24 5.85 15.25 -2.33
N LEU A 25 4.96 14.30 -2.66
CA LEU A 25 4.42 13.34 -1.69
C LEU A 25 5.52 12.46 -1.10
N ILE A 26 6.41 11.91 -1.95
CA ILE A 26 7.54 11.09 -1.51
C ILE A 26 8.43 11.89 -0.57
N PHE A 27 8.79 13.12 -0.95
CA PHE A 27 9.61 13.98 -0.12
C PHE A 27 8.97 14.25 1.25
N ALA A 28 7.70 14.66 1.28
CA ALA A 28 6.97 14.93 2.52
C ALA A 28 6.78 13.67 3.39
N GLY A 29 6.45 12.54 2.75
CA GLY A 29 6.31 11.24 3.40
C GLY A 29 7.60 10.81 4.08
N THR A 30 8.74 10.90 3.38
CA THR A 30 10.06 10.54 3.93
C THR A 30 10.47 11.44 5.09
N LEU A 31 10.17 12.75 5.05
CA LEU A 31 10.38 13.63 6.20
C LEU A 31 9.51 13.23 7.41
N SER A 32 8.26 12.85 7.15
CA SER A 32 7.32 12.43 8.19
C SER A 32 7.69 11.07 8.80
N GLN A 33 8.32 10.19 8.03
CA GLN A 33 8.75 8.85 8.44
C GLN A 33 9.72 8.88 9.63
N VAL A 34 10.52 9.93 9.75
CA VAL A 34 11.45 10.10 10.89
C VAL A 34 10.69 10.21 12.23
N HIS A 35 9.49 10.79 12.23
CA HIS A 35 8.72 11.07 13.44
C HIS A 35 7.59 10.06 13.67
N LEU A 36 6.95 9.60 12.59
CA LEU A 36 5.78 8.71 12.65
C LEU A 36 6.16 7.23 12.55
N GLY A 37 7.37 6.90 12.10
CA GLY A 37 7.73 5.56 11.67
C GLY A 37 7.21 5.24 10.26
N ILE A 38 7.69 4.12 9.72
CA ILE A 38 7.44 3.71 8.33
C ILE A 38 5.95 3.46 8.08
N HIS A 39 5.32 2.71 8.98
CA HIS A 39 3.95 2.24 8.81
C HIS A 39 2.94 3.40 8.82
N GLU A 40 3.00 4.27 9.81
CA GLU A 40 2.10 5.43 9.92
C GLU A 40 2.32 6.43 8.78
N ALA A 41 3.58 6.67 8.39
CA ALA A 41 3.89 7.50 7.23
C ALA A 41 3.34 6.88 5.93
N GLN A 42 3.44 5.56 5.77
CA GLN A 42 2.86 4.82 4.66
C GLN A 42 1.34 4.98 4.62
N GLN A 43 0.64 4.67 5.71
CA GLN A 43 -0.82 4.79 5.79
C GLN A 43 -1.29 6.21 5.48
N ARG A 44 -0.61 7.20 6.05
CA ARG A 44 -1.03 8.60 5.99
C ARG A 44 -0.80 9.24 4.62
N TYR A 45 0.35 9.00 4.01
CA TYR A 45 0.76 9.66 2.77
C TYR A 45 0.51 8.79 1.54
N PHE A 46 0.86 7.50 1.61
CA PHE A 46 0.89 6.62 0.43
C PHE A 46 -0.36 5.78 0.28
N GLN A 47 -0.93 5.25 1.37
CA GLN A 47 -2.16 4.45 1.37
C GLN A 47 -3.42 5.26 1.65
N SER A 48 -3.42 6.53 1.22
CA SER A 48 -4.54 7.43 1.38
C SER A 48 -4.93 8.05 0.04
N PHE A 49 -6.22 8.40 -0.09
CA PHE A 49 -6.70 9.21 -1.21
C PHE A 49 -6.31 10.68 -1.05
N PHE A 50 -6.28 11.17 0.19
CA PHE A 50 -5.91 12.54 0.53
C PHE A 50 -5.07 12.54 1.81
N VAL A 51 -4.07 13.41 1.82
CA VAL A 51 -3.30 13.74 3.01
C VAL A 51 -4.09 14.79 3.79
N TRP A 52 -4.50 14.44 5.00
CA TRP A 52 -5.31 15.29 5.87
C TRP A 52 -4.44 16.09 6.84
N TRP A 53 -4.87 17.30 7.18
CA TRP A 53 -4.25 18.15 8.21
C TRP A 53 -5.33 18.78 9.11
N PRO A 54 -5.13 18.96 10.43
CA PRO A 54 -3.97 18.54 11.25
C PRO A 54 -3.89 17.02 11.49
N PRO A 55 -2.71 16.49 11.86
CA PRO A 55 -2.48 15.07 12.11
C PRO A 55 -3.27 14.48 13.28
N GLU A 56 -3.37 15.23 14.35
CA GLU A 56 -4.05 14.82 15.56
C GLU A 56 -5.08 15.89 15.94
N GLY A 57 -6.30 15.46 16.27
CA GLY A 57 -7.34 16.37 16.75
C GLY A 57 -8.76 15.91 16.45
N ARG A 58 -9.64 16.03 17.46
CA ARG A 58 -11.11 15.96 17.34
C ARG A 58 -11.67 17.26 16.73
N GLY A 59 -11.12 17.69 15.59
CA GLY A 59 -11.45 18.96 14.92
C GLY A 59 -11.68 18.78 13.42
N PHE A 60 -11.92 19.90 12.72
CA PHE A 60 -12.14 19.92 11.28
C PHE A 60 -10.86 19.55 10.52
N LYS A 61 -10.89 18.45 9.75
CA LYS A 61 -9.77 17.97 8.93
C LYS A 61 -9.91 18.50 7.51
N ILE A 62 -8.84 19.07 6.97
CA ILE A 62 -8.80 19.62 5.60
C ILE A 62 -7.88 18.75 4.73
N PRO A 63 -8.30 18.38 3.51
CA PRO A 63 -7.44 17.66 2.58
C PRO A 63 -6.45 18.64 1.95
N ILE A 64 -5.20 18.59 2.38
CA ILE A 64 -4.16 19.54 1.94
C ILE A 64 -3.47 19.10 0.65
N PHE A 65 -3.44 17.79 0.38
CA PHE A 65 -2.71 17.23 -0.74
C PHE A 65 -3.33 15.90 -1.21
N PRO A 66 -3.29 15.57 -2.51
CA PRO A 66 -3.69 14.25 -2.99
C PRO A 66 -2.73 13.18 -2.46
N GLY A 67 -3.27 12.09 -1.92
CA GLY A 67 -2.47 10.98 -1.38
C GLY A 67 -1.97 10.03 -2.47
N GLY A 68 -1.16 9.06 -2.07
CA GLY A 68 -0.46 8.13 -2.96
C GLY A 68 -1.39 7.28 -3.80
N HIS A 69 -2.50 6.77 -3.23
CA HIS A 69 -3.50 6.02 -4.00
C HIS A 69 -4.13 6.86 -5.10
N LEU A 70 -4.47 8.11 -4.80
CA LEU A 70 -5.11 8.99 -5.77
C LEU A 70 -4.14 9.34 -6.90
N ILE A 71 -2.92 9.77 -6.57
CA ILE A 71 -1.90 10.10 -7.57
C ILE A 71 -1.55 8.86 -8.40
N GLY A 72 -1.31 7.72 -7.75
CA GLY A 72 -0.94 6.46 -8.38
C GLY A 72 -2.03 5.93 -9.30
N ALA A 73 -3.29 5.90 -8.85
CA ALA A 73 -4.42 5.45 -9.66
C ALA A 73 -4.65 6.36 -10.87
N VAL A 74 -4.63 7.69 -10.69
CA VAL A 74 -4.77 8.64 -11.79
C VAL A 74 -3.64 8.50 -12.81
N LEU A 75 -2.40 8.36 -12.33
CA LEU A 75 -1.22 8.15 -13.18
C LEU A 75 -1.32 6.82 -13.95
N LEU A 76 -1.74 5.73 -13.30
CA LEU A 76 -1.91 4.42 -13.91
C LEU A 76 -2.96 4.46 -15.02
N ILE A 77 -4.13 5.03 -14.75
CA ILE A 77 -5.21 5.19 -15.74
C ILE A 77 -4.73 6.05 -16.91
N ASN A 78 -4.02 7.15 -16.63
CA ASN A 78 -3.45 8.02 -17.64
C ASN A 78 -2.44 7.29 -18.53
N LEU A 79 -1.53 6.51 -17.93
CA LEU A 79 -0.48 5.79 -18.64
C LEU A 79 -1.06 4.69 -19.54
N ILE A 80 -2.03 3.91 -19.03
CA ILE A 80 -2.75 2.91 -19.80
C ILE A 80 -3.49 3.56 -20.98
N ALA A 81 -4.29 4.59 -20.73
CA ALA A 81 -5.07 5.26 -21.77
C ALA A 81 -4.17 5.91 -22.83
N ALA A 82 -3.09 6.58 -22.41
CA ALA A 82 -2.13 7.20 -23.31
C ALA A 82 -1.42 6.15 -24.17
N HIS A 83 -1.04 5.01 -23.58
CA HIS A 83 -0.40 3.91 -24.29
C HIS A 83 -1.34 3.28 -25.32
N VAL A 84 -2.59 2.97 -24.95
CA VAL A 84 -3.61 2.43 -25.85
C VAL A 84 -3.87 3.39 -27.03
N LYS A 85 -4.02 4.69 -26.77
CA LYS A 85 -4.30 5.69 -27.82
C LYS A 85 -3.13 5.92 -28.77
N ARG A 86 -1.89 5.89 -28.27
CA ARG A 86 -0.67 6.16 -29.05
C ARG A 86 -0.03 4.89 -29.60
N PHE A 87 -0.65 3.74 -29.39
CA PHE A 87 -0.15 2.45 -29.82
C PHE A 87 0.00 2.39 -31.35
N ARG A 88 1.22 2.21 -31.82
CA ARG A 88 1.58 2.06 -33.23
C ARG A 88 2.55 0.90 -33.34
N TRP A 89 2.07 -0.26 -33.76
CA TRP A 89 2.88 -1.46 -33.87
C TRP A 89 4.06 -1.23 -34.83
N SER A 90 5.27 -1.18 -34.28
CA SER A 90 6.50 -1.00 -35.02
C SER A 90 7.64 -1.62 -34.22
N TRP A 91 8.37 -2.55 -34.84
CA TRP A 91 9.54 -3.20 -34.24
C TRP A 91 10.62 -2.21 -33.79
N ARG A 92 10.70 -1.04 -34.44
CA ARG A 92 11.61 0.06 -34.06
C ARG A 92 11.23 0.73 -32.72
N LYS A 93 9.98 0.58 -32.28
CA LYS A 93 9.44 1.21 -31.05
C LYS A 93 9.22 0.19 -29.92
N LEU A 94 9.66 -1.06 -30.10
CA LEU A 94 9.48 -2.13 -29.12
C LEU A 94 10.02 -1.74 -27.74
N GLY A 95 11.20 -1.11 -27.68
CA GLY A 95 11.79 -0.65 -26.42
C GLY A 95 10.92 0.35 -25.66
N ILE A 96 10.29 1.30 -26.36
CA ILE A 96 9.39 2.29 -25.74
C ILE A 96 8.13 1.59 -25.21
N HIS A 97 7.58 0.63 -25.96
CA HIS A 97 6.41 -0.13 -25.49
C HIS A 97 6.75 -0.98 -24.26
N LEU A 98 7.93 -1.61 -24.23
CA LEU A 98 8.37 -2.42 -23.10
C LEU A 98 8.59 -1.59 -21.83
N THR A 99 9.18 -0.40 -21.92
CA THR A 99 9.36 0.47 -20.75
C THR A 99 8.04 0.95 -20.16
N HIS A 100 7.09 1.34 -21.02
CA HIS A 100 5.78 1.76 -20.55
C HIS A 100 4.98 0.59 -19.98
N ALA A 101 5.05 -0.58 -20.62
CA ALA A 101 4.44 -1.80 -20.08
C ALA A 101 5.03 -2.17 -18.72
N GLY A 102 6.37 -2.12 -18.57
CA GLY A 102 7.05 -2.36 -17.30
C GLY A 102 6.60 -1.38 -16.21
N LEU A 103 6.53 -0.08 -16.51
CA LEU A 103 6.03 0.93 -15.57
C LEU A 103 4.57 0.70 -15.17
N ILE A 104 3.70 0.37 -16.14
CA ILE A 104 2.29 0.05 -15.88
C ILE A 104 2.20 -1.16 -14.95
N ILE A 105 2.96 -2.23 -15.23
CA ILE A 105 2.98 -3.45 -14.42
C ILE A 105 3.50 -3.16 -13.01
N MET A 106 4.58 -2.38 -12.87
CA MET A 106 5.11 -2.01 -11.55
C MET A 106 4.11 -1.19 -10.73
N LEU A 107 3.47 -0.18 -11.33
CA LEU A 107 2.48 0.66 -10.64
C LEU A 107 1.22 -0.14 -10.27
N ALA A 108 0.71 -0.95 -11.20
CA ALA A 108 -0.44 -1.81 -10.95
C ALA A 108 -0.13 -2.86 -9.89
N GLY A 109 1.04 -3.49 -9.95
CA GLY A 109 1.50 -4.46 -8.95
C GLY A 109 1.66 -3.83 -7.58
N GLY A 110 2.26 -2.65 -7.49
CA GLY A 110 2.38 -1.91 -6.22
C GLY A 110 1.02 -1.60 -5.60
N LEU A 111 0.07 -1.08 -6.39
CA LEU A 111 -1.29 -0.79 -5.91
C LEU A 111 -2.06 -2.07 -5.55
N PHE A 112 -1.88 -3.15 -6.31
CA PHE A 112 -2.52 -4.43 -6.02
C PHE A 112 -2.01 -5.05 -4.72
N THR A 113 -0.69 -5.12 -4.55
CA THR A 113 -0.10 -5.59 -3.30
C THR A 113 -0.58 -4.74 -2.13
N ASP A 114 -0.61 -3.42 -2.29
CA ASP A 114 -1.04 -2.53 -1.22
C ASP A 114 -2.50 -2.75 -0.77
N LEU A 115 -3.41 -3.05 -1.72
CA LEU A 115 -4.83 -3.27 -1.42
C LEU A 115 -5.16 -4.68 -0.95
N PHE A 116 -4.39 -5.69 -1.36
CA PHE A 116 -4.74 -7.10 -1.17
C PHE A 116 -3.73 -7.92 -0.37
N ALA A 117 -2.49 -7.44 -0.20
CA ALA A 117 -1.49 -8.19 0.54
C ALA A 117 -1.75 -8.10 2.05
N VAL A 118 -1.66 -9.26 2.70
CA VAL A 118 -1.63 -9.36 4.15
C VAL A 118 -0.18 -9.56 4.55
N GLU A 119 0.35 -8.65 5.35
CA GLU A 119 1.72 -8.72 5.82
C GLU A 119 1.79 -9.61 7.07
N SER A 120 2.63 -10.64 7.02
CA SER A 120 2.92 -11.50 8.17
C SER A 120 4.41 -11.86 8.13
N HIS A 121 4.96 -12.19 9.29
CA HIS A 121 6.37 -12.50 9.45
C HIS A 121 6.53 -13.84 10.16
N MET A 122 7.51 -14.62 9.72
CA MET A 122 7.85 -15.89 10.37
C MET A 122 9.24 -15.77 10.95
N ARG A 123 9.35 -15.81 12.28
CA ARG A 123 10.64 -15.76 12.98
C ARG A 123 11.08 -17.17 13.35
N LEU A 124 12.12 -17.66 12.66
CA LEU A 124 12.75 -18.97 12.87
C LEU A 124 14.10 -18.78 13.58
N ALA A 125 14.29 -19.36 14.76
CA ALA A 125 15.62 -19.50 15.36
C ALA A 125 16.31 -20.77 14.85
N ARG A 126 17.64 -20.89 15.07
CA ARG A 126 18.41 -22.07 14.65
C ARG A 126 17.93 -23.30 15.43
N GLY A 127 17.32 -24.26 14.73
CA GLY A 127 16.75 -25.47 15.31
C GLY A 127 15.22 -25.46 15.40
N ASP A 128 14.58 -24.31 15.17
CA ASP A 128 13.12 -24.21 15.18
C ASP A 128 12.51 -24.77 13.89
N THR A 129 11.39 -25.48 14.03
CA THR A 129 10.46 -25.77 12.92
C THR A 129 9.12 -25.15 13.27
N LYS A 130 8.72 -24.09 12.55
CA LYS A 130 7.42 -23.43 12.71
C LYS A 130 6.60 -23.56 11.43
N ASN A 131 5.30 -23.77 11.58
CA ASN A 131 4.33 -23.89 10.48
C ASN A 131 3.32 -22.73 10.43
N TYR A 132 3.60 -21.64 11.13
CA TYR A 132 2.71 -20.49 11.25
C TYR A 132 3.48 -19.17 11.08
N SER A 133 2.80 -18.14 10.57
CA SER A 133 3.31 -16.77 10.48
C SER A 133 2.53 -15.86 11.43
N GLU A 134 3.24 -14.89 12.02
CA GLU A 134 2.72 -13.97 13.03
C GLU A 134 2.47 -12.59 12.38
N ASP A 135 1.46 -11.86 12.85
CA ASP A 135 1.26 -10.44 12.53
C ASP A 135 1.65 -9.63 13.77
N MET A 136 2.71 -8.83 13.63
CA MET A 136 3.33 -8.09 14.72
C MET A 136 2.44 -6.99 15.28
N GLN A 137 1.32 -6.69 14.62
CA GLN A 137 0.37 -5.66 15.03
C GLN A 137 -0.88 -6.24 15.67
N ARG A 138 -1.10 -7.57 15.57
CA ARG A 138 -2.26 -8.24 16.14
C ARG A 138 -1.85 -9.06 17.35
N ALA A 139 -2.46 -8.77 18.49
CA ALA A 139 -2.32 -9.59 19.67
C ALA A 139 -3.26 -10.81 19.60
N GLU A 140 -2.79 -11.95 20.09
CA GLU A 140 -3.60 -13.13 20.36
C GLU A 140 -3.11 -13.82 21.63
N LEU A 141 -4.01 -14.51 22.33
CA LEU A 141 -3.65 -15.38 23.44
C LEU A 141 -3.51 -16.80 22.92
N ALA A 142 -2.28 -17.32 22.88
CA ALA A 142 -2.02 -18.71 22.56
C ALA A 142 -1.89 -19.53 23.85
N VAL A 143 -2.75 -20.55 24.00
CA VAL A 143 -2.64 -21.57 25.07
C VAL A 143 -2.03 -22.82 24.44
N ILE A 144 -0.85 -23.22 24.95
CA ILE A 144 -0.12 -24.40 24.47
C ILE A 144 -0.23 -25.49 25.53
N ASP A 145 -0.83 -26.61 25.15
CA ASP A 145 -0.86 -27.83 25.95
C ASP A 145 0.25 -28.77 25.47
N THR A 146 1.23 -29.01 26.35
CA THR A 146 2.42 -29.83 26.10
C THR A 146 2.28 -31.25 26.68
N SER A 147 1.07 -31.70 26.98
CA SER A 147 0.84 -33.01 27.63
C SER A 147 0.78 -34.20 26.66
N GLY A 148 0.80 -33.97 25.35
CA GLY A 148 0.83 -35.01 24.33
C GLY A 148 2.24 -35.55 24.04
N ASP A 149 2.35 -36.85 23.74
CA ASP A 149 3.66 -37.52 23.53
C ASP A 149 4.36 -37.12 22.20
N ASP A 150 3.63 -36.60 21.21
CA ASP A 150 4.16 -36.40 19.84
C ASP A 150 3.89 -35.00 19.25
N LEU A 151 2.82 -34.31 19.68
CA LEU A 151 2.43 -32.99 19.19
C LEU A 151 1.86 -32.13 20.32
N ASP A 152 2.29 -30.87 20.38
CA ASP A 152 1.69 -29.85 21.25
C ASP A 152 0.34 -29.39 20.67
N GLN A 153 -0.69 -29.33 21.50
CA GLN A 153 -1.97 -28.75 21.10
C GLN A 153 -1.96 -27.24 21.37
N VAL A 154 -2.06 -26.46 20.29
CA VAL A 154 -2.09 -24.99 20.38
C VAL A 154 -3.51 -24.48 20.12
N THR A 155 -4.08 -23.79 21.09
CA THR A 155 -5.35 -23.06 20.95
C THR A 155 -5.08 -21.57 20.92
N ALA A 156 -5.24 -20.94 19.75
CA ALA A 156 -5.10 -19.50 19.57
C ALA A 156 -6.46 -18.80 19.72
N ILE A 157 -6.53 -17.83 20.63
CA ILE A 157 -7.72 -17.01 20.86
C ILE A 157 -7.40 -15.57 20.40
N PRO A 158 -8.04 -15.06 19.34
CA PRO A 158 -7.71 -13.74 18.79
C PRO A 158 -8.20 -12.61 19.69
N ASP A 159 -7.51 -11.46 19.67
CA ASP A 159 -7.88 -10.25 20.45
C ASP A 159 -9.34 -9.80 20.21
N THR A 160 -9.89 -10.02 19.01
CA THR A 160 -11.30 -9.71 18.70
C THR A 160 -12.30 -10.44 19.60
N VAL A 161 -11.96 -11.65 20.07
CA VAL A 161 -12.77 -12.45 20.99
C VAL A 161 -12.47 -12.09 22.46
N LEU A 162 -11.22 -11.73 22.77
CA LEU A 162 -10.75 -11.41 24.12
C LEU A 162 -11.17 -10.02 24.63
N ARG A 163 -11.67 -9.14 23.77
CA ARG A 163 -12.01 -7.73 24.07
C ARG A 163 -13.13 -7.46 25.09
N HIS A 164 -13.53 -8.43 25.91
CA HIS A 164 -14.52 -8.23 26.97
C HIS A 164 -13.84 -7.88 28.30
N SER A 165 -13.76 -6.56 28.57
CA SER A 165 -13.39 -5.92 29.85
C SER A 165 -11.90 -5.78 30.23
N ARG A 166 -11.00 -5.60 29.23
CA ARG A 166 -9.63 -4.99 29.24
C ARG A 166 -8.57 -5.62 30.19
N VAL A 167 -7.24 -5.49 30.01
CA VAL A 167 -6.38 -4.84 28.99
C VAL A 167 -5.47 -5.89 28.36
N ILE A 168 -5.27 -5.80 27.05
CA ILE A 168 -4.22 -6.48 26.28
C ILE A 168 -3.39 -5.36 25.65
N ASP A 169 -2.06 -5.42 25.77
CA ASP A 169 -1.15 -4.41 25.24
C ASP A 169 0.10 -5.05 24.61
N HIS A 170 0.73 -4.32 23.68
CA HIS A 170 1.88 -4.74 22.86
C HIS A 170 3.22 -4.72 23.60
#